data_AF-A0A164WWZ0-F1
#
_entry.id   AF-A0A164WWZ0-F1
#
_cell.length_a   1.000
_cell.length_b   1.000
_cell.length_c   1.000
_cell.angle_alpha   90.00
_cell.angle_beta   90.00
_cell.angle_gamma   90.00
#
_symmetry.space_group_name_H-M   'P 1'
#
loop_
_entity.id
_entity.type
_entity.pdbx_description
1 polymer ?
#
loop_
_entity_poly.entity_id
_entity_poly.type
_entity_poly.pdbx_seq_one_letter_code
_entity_poly.pdbx_strand_id
1 'polypeptide(L)'
;MAKTTFKDTSNLPTYTPNYLPQTPVLIKEVDLGAWGFCIVDTQNKTSCHNEIGYSFALTSPSGSHATIPTEWINALGLTPIAAAINFVAFIVNIPTRRGSTYLGLVTATLAVLMTFVAFIYDIVFFALVKKELGKLAGQPSTDTGGGLWLTFDAVIELLVLAPFLLLSARAAAMRKANPQPAVVEDLQMTTSRTTSEADFEKGLVMESEKPVWQHFRNSPPIVGLNAAKATFDNSSSLPSGPDGTITELRLGLWGYCTSSAFGHRTCQTMAGYNFTLESPDGTTVNIPSEWTNAIVALEIIAAYFVLVAFIFNILFPLRRKTTGAWKVIVASGVGLVMAFGAFLTEIIFFALVKHRLGGLGVPVTTKTGGVFWLSFVAVLQLIMTTTILVVGPRCYHWWDEPSDARSDAHQEALIRNAS
;
A
#
# COMPACT_ATOMS: atom_id res chain seq x y z
N MET A 1 -5.08 -3.50 -13.60
CA MET A 1 -5.75 -4.48 -12.73
C MET A 1 -5.18 -5.88 -12.89
N ALA A 2 -5.15 -6.42 -14.11
CA ALA A 2 -4.62 -7.76 -14.37
C ALA A 2 -3.57 -7.70 -15.48
N LYS A 3 -2.57 -8.56 -15.39
CA LYS A 3 -1.54 -8.74 -16.42
C LYS A 3 -1.50 -10.22 -16.81
N THR A 4 -1.47 -10.53 -18.10
CA THR A 4 -1.32 -11.90 -18.60
C THR A 4 -0.17 -12.00 -19.58
N THR A 5 0.71 -12.97 -19.36
CA THR A 5 1.81 -13.32 -20.25
C THR A 5 1.57 -14.70 -20.83
N PHE A 6 1.72 -14.85 -22.15
CA PHE A 6 1.65 -16.13 -22.83
C PHE A 6 3.06 -16.73 -22.90
N LYS A 7 3.22 -17.93 -22.33
CA LYS A 7 4.54 -18.59 -22.24
C LYS A 7 4.85 -19.38 -23.52
N ASP A 8 3.85 -19.96 -24.17
CA ASP A 8 4.06 -20.72 -25.41
C ASP A 8 4.04 -19.80 -26.64
N THR A 9 5.21 -19.64 -27.27
CA THR A 9 5.41 -18.82 -28.47
C THR A 9 4.87 -19.47 -29.73
N SER A 10 4.66 -20.79 -29.72
CA SER A 10 4.14 -21.54 -30.88
C SER A 10 2.62 -21.40 -31.05
N ASN A 11 1.90 -21.12 -29.96
CA ASN A 11 0.44 -21.01 -29.92
C ASN A 11 -0.04 -19.64 -29.40
N LEU A 12 0.63 -18.57 -29.81
CA LEU A 12 0.29 -17.20 -29.39
C LEU A 12 -1.09 -16.80 -29.93
N PRO A 13 -1.93 -16.18 -29.10
CA PRO A 13 -3.21 -15.68 -29.54
C PRO A 13 -3.07 -14.44 -30.41
N THR A 14 -4.06 -14.24 -31.26
CA THR A 14 -4.18 -13.07 -32.11
C THR A 14 -5.23 -12.11 -31.57
N TYR A 15 -4.93 -10.83 -31.70
CA TYR A 15 -5.89 -9.75 -31.47
C TYR A 15 -6.24 -9.10 -32.80
N THR A 16 -7.54 -8.97 -33.02
CA THR A 16 -8.13 -8.28 -34.16
C THR A 16 -8.84 -7.04 -33.62
N PRO A 17 -8.29 -5.83 -33.85
CA PRO A 17 -8.97 -4.61 -33.43
C PRO A 17 -10.29 -4.45 -34.17
N ASN A 18 -11.34 -4.01 -33.46
CA ASN A 18 -12.67 -3.79 -34.03
C ASN A 18 -12.74 -2.55 -34.95
N TYR A 19 -11.67 -1.74 -34.99
CA TYR A 19 -11.59 -0.50 -35.75
C TYR A 19 -10.51 -0.66 -36.82
N LEU A 20 -10.92 -0.78 -38.08
CA LEU A 20 -10.13 -0.91 -39.32
C LEU A 20 -9.68 -2.33 -39.70
N PRO A 21 -9.53 -2.62 -41.02
CA PRO A 21 -8.98 -3.88 -41.50
C PRO A 21 -7.47 -3.91 -41.21
N GLN A 22 -7.11 -4.20 -39.97
CA GLN A 22 -5.72 -4.43 -39.58
C GLN A 22 -5.45 -5.93 -39.53
N THR A 23 -4.24 -6.31 -39.95
CA THR A 23 -3.74 -7.67 -39.86
C THR A 23 -3.75 -8.14 -38.40
N PRO A 24 -4.17 -9.37 -38.10
CA PRO A 24 -4.12 -9.92 -36.76
C PRO A 24 -2.69 -9.86 -36.21
N VAL A 25 -2.53 -9.35 -35.00
CA VAL A 25 -1.23 -9.22 -34.32
C VAL A 25 -1.10 -10.35 -33.30
N LEU A 26 0.04 -11.04 -33.28
CA LEU A 26 0.33 -12.07 -32.28
C LEU A 26 0.73 -11.42 -30.96
N ILE A 27 0.06 -11.77 -29.87
CA ILE A 27 0.30 -11.13 -28.57
C ILE A 27 1.06 -12.05 -27.64
N LYS A 28 2.14 -11.49 -27.09
CA LYS A 28 2.95 -12.10 -26.04
C LYS A 28 2.48 -11.71 -24.64
N GLU A 29 2.04 -10.46 -24.46
CA GLU A 29 1.62 -9.95 -23.17
C GLU A 29 0.46 -8.96 -23.28
N VAL A 30 -0.45 -9.03 -22.31
CA VAL A 30 -1.62 -8.13 -22.19
C VAL A 30 -1.68 -7.56 -20.78
N ASP A 31 -1.75 -6.23 -20.68
CA ASP A 31 -2.02 -5.49 -19.45
C ASP A 31 -3.42 -4.87 -19.53
N LEU A 32 -4.32 -5.26 -18.62
CA LEU A 32 -5.71 -4.78 -18.56
C LEU A 32 -5.88 -3.79 -17.41
N GLY A 33 -6.30 -2.57 -17.72
CA GLY A 33 -6.57 -1.48 -16.80
C GLY A 33 -8.03 -1.02 -16.79
N ALA A 34 -8.33 -0.07 -15.90
CA ALA A 34 -9.66 0.55 -15.81
C ALA A 34 -9.95 1.53 -16.97
N TRP A 35 -8.90 2.18 -17.49
CA TRP A 35 -9.00 3.24 -18.50
C TRP A 35 -8.53 2.81 -19.89
N GLY A 36 -8.25 1.52 -20.05
CA GLY A 36 -7.69 0.98 -21.28
C GLY A 36 -6.88 -0.28 -21.05
N PHE A 37 -6.25 -0.74 -22.11
CA PHE A 37 -5.39 -1.91 -22.10
C PHE A 37 -4.15 -1.67 -22.95
N CYS A 38 -3.08 -2.38 -22.64
CA CYS A 38 -1.87 -2.39 -23.44
C CYS A 38 -1.57 -3.82 -23.87
N ILE A 39 -1.12 -3.98 -25.11
CA ILE A 39 -0.67 -5.24 -25.68
C ILE A 39 0.79 -5.10 -26.07
N VAL A 40 1.54 -6.18 -25.87
CA VAL A 40 2.93 -6.30 -26.34
C VAL A 40 2.98 -7.40 -27.38
N ASP A 41 3.38 -7.03 -28.59
CA ASP A 41 3.59 -7.94 -29.71
C ASP A 41 4.90 -8.73 -29.52
N THR A 42 5.07 -9.79 -30.31
CA THR A 42 6.30 -10.57 -30.47
C THR A 42 7.53 -9.74 -30.81
N GLN A 43 7.35 -8.58 -31.46
CA GLN A 43 8.42 -7.60 -31.72
C GLN A 43 8.77 -6.73 -30.50
N ASN A 44 8.23 -7.02 -29.31
CA ASN A 44 8.31 -6.19 -28.11
C ASN A 44 7.77 -4.76 -28.30
N LYS A 45 6.96 -4.54 -29.35
CA LYS A 45 6.26 -3.27 -29.57
C LYS A 45 5.04 -3.23 -28.66
N THR A 46 5.00 -2.22 -27.80
CA THR A 46 3.85 -1.98 -26.92
C THR A 46 2.85 -1.06 -27.62
N SER A 47 1.60 -1.51 -27.74
CA SER A 47 0.49 -0.70 -28.25
C SER A 47 -0.55 -0.56 -27.14
N CYS A 48 -0.86 0.68 -26.77
CA CYS A 48 -1.84 0.96 -25.71
C CYS A 48 -3.07 1.62 -26.32
N HIS A 49 -4.25 1.12 -25.91
CA HIS A 49 -5.54 1.64 -26.29
C HIS A 49 -6.23 2.23 -25.06
N ASN A 50 -6.54 3.51 -25.13
CA ASN A 50 -7.16 4.27 -24.05
C ASN A 50 -8.65 4.46 -24.37
N GLU A 51 -9.46 3.46 -24.03
CA GLU A 51 -10.91 3.50 -24.19
C GLU A 51 -11.57 3.09 -22.87
N ILE A 52 -12.65 3.78 -22.50
CA ILE A 52 -13.48 3.41 -21.34
C ILE A 52 -14.48 2.37 -21.81
N GLY A 53 -14.67 1.30 -21.04
CA GLY A 53 -15.64 0.27 -21.42
C GLY A 53 -15.27 -0.48 -22.70
N TYR A 54 -13.96 -0.70 -22.90
CA TYR A 54 -13.44 -1.41 -24.07
C TYR A 54 -13.95 -2.85 -24.11
N SER A 55 -14.10 -3.41 -25.31
CA SER A 55 -14.33 -4.84 -25.50
C SER A 55 -13.00 -5.50 -25.86
N PHE A 56 -12.61 -6.53 -25.11
CA PHE A 56 -11.36 -7.24 -25.36
C PHE A 56 -11.64 -8.70 -25.70
N ALA A 57 -11.20 -9.12 -26.88
CA ALA A 57 -11.33 -10.49 -27.34
C ALA A 57 -10.01 -10.98 -27.96
N LEU A 58 -9.64 -12.22 -27.66
CA LEU A 58 -8.50 -12.91 -28.23
C LEU A 58 -8.95 -14.19 -28.90
N THR A 59 -8.31 -14.50 -30.02
CA THR A 59 -8.54 -15.75 -30.76
C THR A 59 -7.24 -16.54 -30.81
N SER A 60 -7.29 -17.77 -30.30
CA SER A 60 -6.19 -18.73 -30.41
C SER A 60 -6.13 -19.30 -31.83
N PRO A 61 -4.93 -19.67 -32.33
CA PRO A 61 -4.78 -20.44 -33.57
C PRO A 61 -5.60 -21.74 -33.59
N SER A 62 -5.88 -22.30 -32.40
CA SER A 62 -6.71 -23.50 -32.20
C SER A 62 -8.22 -23.27 -32.40
N GLY A 63 -8.66 -22.05 -32.69
CA GLY A 63 -10.08 -21.68 -32.78
C GLY A 63 -10.76 -21.40 -31.43
N SER A 64 -10.01 -21.45 -30.33
CA SER A 64 -10.53 -21.06 -29.01
C SER A 64 -10.62 -19.54 -28.89
N HIS A 65 -11.76 -19.03 -28.45
CA HIS A 65 -11.98 -17.60 -28.23
C HIS A 65 -12.07 -17.30 -26.74
N ALA A 66 -11.43 -16.21 -26.31
CA ALA A 66 -11.62 -15.63 -25.00
C ALA A 66 -12.13 -14.21 -25.17
N THR A 67 -13.27 -13.93 -24.55
CA THR A 67 -13.89 -12.61 -24.61
C THR A 67 -14.12 -12.13 -23.19
N ILE A 68 -13.60 -10.96 -22.89
CA ILE A 68 -13.83 -10.28 -21.62
C ILE A 68 -15.10 -9.43 -21.82
N PRO A 69 -16.18 -9.71 -21.07
CA PRO A 69 -17.41 -8.95 -21.23
C PRO A 69 -17.20 -7.49 -20.83
N THR A 70 -17.71 -6.57 -21.64
CA THR A 70 -17.66 -5.12 -21.40
C THR A 70 -18.32 -4.70 -20.09
N GLU A 71 -19.32 -5.44 -19.62
CA GLU A 71 -20.00 -5.20 -18.34
C GLU A 71 -19.02 -5.19 -17.16
N TRP A 72 -18.09 -6.14 -17.13
CA TRP A 72 -17.08 -6.21 -16.08
C TRP A 72 -16.08 -5.08 -16.20
N ILE A 73 -15.70 -4.68 -17.42
CA ILE A 73 -14.78 -3.57 -17.66
C ILE A 73 -15.41 -2.24 -17.23
N ASN A 74 -16.70 -2.05 -17.47
CA ASN A 74 -17.45 -0.91 -16.96
C ASN A 74 -17.49 -0.87 -15.43
N ALA A 75 -17.55 -2.03 -14.77
CA ALA A 75 -17.50 -2.12 -13.32
C ALA A 75 -16.15 -1.67 -12.72
N LEU A 76 -15.04 -1.73 -13.48
CA LEU A 76 -13.77 -1.11 -13.03
C LEU A 76 -13.88 0.41 -12.87
N GLY A 77 -14.89 1.04 -13.49
CA GLY A 77 -15.23 2.45 -13.28
C GLY A 77 -15.65 2.77 -11.85
N LEU A 78 -15.99 1.79 -11.01
CA LEU A 78 -16.29 2.03 -9.59
C LEU A 78 -15.07 2.50 -8.80
N THR A 79 -13.86 2.09 -9.16
CA THR A 79 -12.63 2.46 -8.44
C THR A 79 -12.36 3.96 -8.43
N PRO A 80 -12.38 4.70 -9.56
CA PRO A 80 -12.24 6.16 -9.54
C PRO A 80 -13.43 6.86 -8.86
N ILE A 81 -14.64 6.30 -8.91
CA ILE A 81 -15.80 6.84 -8.18
C ILE A 81 -15.57 6.72 -6.67
N ALA A 82 -15.11 5.56 -6.19
CA ALA A 82 -14.76 5.36 -4.80
C ALA A 82 -13.64 6.32 -4.37
N ALA A 83 -12.63 6.56 -5.22
CA ALA A 83 -11.58 7.53 -4.96
C ALA A 83 -12.11 8.97 -4.81
N ALA A 84 -13.06 9.38 -5.66
CA ALA A 84 -13.71 10.68 -5.55
C ALA A 84 -14.51 10.82 -4.23
N ILE A 85 -15.23 9.78 -3.82
CA ILE A 85 -15.97 9.76 -2.55
C ILE A 85 -15.01 9.84 -1.36
N ASN A 86 -13.88 9.12 -1.40
CA ASN A 86 -12.82 9.23 -0.38
C ASN A 86 -12.27 10.65 -0.29
N PHE A 87 -12.04 11.30 -1.43
CA PHE A 87 -11.56 12.69 -1.46
C PHE A 87 -12.57 13.67 -0.86
N VAL A 88 -13.86 13.50 -1.16
CA VAL A 88 -14.92 14.29 -0.52
C VAL A 88 -14.97 14.02 0.98
N ALA A 89 -14.89 12.76 1.41
CA ALA A 89 -14.86 12.40 2.82
C ALA A 89 -13.66 13.03 3.54
N PHE A 90 -12.48 13.04 2.90
CA PHE A 90 -11.31 13.73 3.41
C PHE A 90 -11.57 15.22 3.62
N ILE A 91 -12.06 15.95 2.60
CA ILE A 91 -12.34 17.39 2.69
C ILE A 91 -13.34 17.70 3.82
N VAL A 92 -14.42 16.91 3.92
CA VAL A 92 -15.46 17.11 4.93
C VAL A 92 -14.92 16.92 6.36
N ASN A 93 -13.91 16.07 6.53
CA ASN A 93 -13.27 15.80 7.82
C ASN A 93 -12.12 16.77 8.18
N ILE A 94 -11.73 17.69 7.28
CA ILE A 94 -10.74 18.74 7.58
C ILE A 94 -11.25 19.76 8.61
N PRO A 95 -12.43 20.40 8.44
CA PRO A 95 -12.91 21.41 9.39
C PRO A 95 -13.49 20.78 10.66
N THR A 96 -13.03 21.25 11.83
CA THR A 96 -13.44 20.77 13.16
C THR A 96 -14.70 21.44 13.71
N ARG A 97 -15.53 22.08 12.86
CA ARG A 97 -16.79 22.70 13.32
C ARG A 97 -17.76 21.62 13.82
N ARG A 98 -18.41 21.87 14.96
CA ARG A 98 -19.33 20.94 15.67
C ARG A 98 -20.43 20.29 14.80
N GLY A 99 -20.78 20.87 13.65
CA GLY A 99 -21.74 20.29 12.69
C GLY A 99 -21.15 19.29 11.68
N SER A 100 -19.83 19.30 11.45
CA SER A 100 -19.20 18.44 10.44
C SER A 100 -19.03 17.00 10.92
N THR A 101 -19.11 16.71 12.22
CA THR A 101 -18.83 15.37 12.76
C THR A 101 -19.84 14.32 12.28
N TYR A 102 -21.12 14.68 12.12
CA TYR A 102 -22.14 13.75 11.63
C TYR A 102 -22.02 13.53 10.12
N LEU A 103 -21.79 14.61 9.36
CA LEU A 103 -21.58 14.55 7.92
C LEU A 103 -20.29 13.78 7.57
N GLY A 104 -19.22 14.00 8.33
CA GLY A 104 -17.95 13.29 8.21
C GLY A 104 -18.07 11.80 8.51
N LEU A 105 -18.92 11.41 9.47
CA LEU A 105 -19.19 10.00 9.75
C LEU A 105 -19.95 9.33 8.60
N VAL A 106 -20.97 9.99 8.06
CA VAL A 106 -21.76 9.47 6.92
C VAL A 106 -20.89 9.33 5.68
N THR A 107 -20.09 10.35 5.34
CA THR A 107 -19.21 10.32 4.17
C THR A 107 -18.09 9.30 4.34
N ALA A 108 -17.50 9.14 5.53
CA ALA A 108 -16.50 8.10 5.80
C ALA A 108 -17.09 6.68 5.69
N THR A 109 -18.29 6.45 6.23
CA THR A 109 -18.96 5.14 6.13
C THR A 109 -19.29 4.80 4.68
N LEU A 110 -19.78 5.78 3.92
CA LEU A 110 -20.05 5.62 2.48
C LEU A 110 -18.76 5.33 1.71
N ALA A 111 -17.67 6.02 2.03
CA ALA A 111 -16.37 5.81 1.40
C ALA A 111 -15.81 4.40 1.65
N VAL A 112 -15.91 3.90 2.89
CA VAL A 112 -15.52 2.51 3.25
C VAL A 112 -16.33 1.51 2.42
N LEU A 113 -17.66 1.67 2.37
CA LEU A 113 -18.54 0.75 1.64
C LEU A 113 -18.24 0.75 0.15
N MET A 114 -18.11 1.93 -0.48
CA MET A 114 -17.84 2.05 -1.92
C MET A 114 -16.46 1.50 -2.29
N THR A 115 -15.45 1.74 -1.47
CA THR A 115 -14.09 1.22 -1.71
C THR A 115 -14.06 -0.31 -1.55
N PHE A 116 -14.76 -0.85 -0.55
CA PHE A 116 -14.86 -2.29 -0.36
C PHE A 116 -15.58 -2.98 -1.53
N VAL A 117 -16.69 -2.40 -2.01
CA VAL A 117 -17.40 -2.90 -3.20
C VAL A 117 -16.49 -2.85 -4.44
N ALA A 118 -15.80 -1.74 -4.68
CA ALA A 118 -14.86 -1.61 -5.79
C ALA A 118 -13.76 -2.69 -5.75
N PHE A 119 -13.21 -2.96 -4.57
CA PHE A 119 -12.20 -4.00 -4.39
C PHE A 119 -12.73 -5.42 -4.69
N ILE A 120 -13.97 -5.73 -4.31
CA ILE A 120 -14.61 -7.00 -4.67
C ILE A 120 -14.69 -7.12 -6.20
N TYR A 121 -15.11 -6.07 -6.90
CA TYR A 121 -15.15 -6.08 -8.36
C TYR A 121 -13.77 -6.27 -8.98
N ASP A 122 -12.71 -5.66 -8.44
CA ASP A 122 -11.34 -5.85 -8.90
C ASP A 122 -10.88 -7.32 -8.78
N ILE A 123 -11.20 -8.00 -7.67
CA ILE A 123 -10.90 -9.43 -7.48
C ILE A 123 -11.68 -10.29 -8.47
N VAL A 124 -12.98 -10.04 -8.62
CA VAL A 124 -13.83 -10.83 -9.52
C VAL A 124 -13.38 -10.65 -10.97
N PHE A 125 -13.04 -9.41 -11.37
CA PHE A 125 -12.46 -9.13 -12.67
C PHE A 125 -11.16 -9.91 -12.89
N PHE A 126 -10.25 -9.90 -11.91
CA PHE A 126 -9.01 -10.68 -11.99
C PHE A 126 -9.29 -12.20 -12.18
N ALA A 127 -10.22 -12.76 -11.41
CA ALA A 127 -10.60 -14.16 -11.52
C ALA A 127 -11.21 -14.48 -12.89
N LEU A 128 -12.04 -13.58 -13.42
CA LEU A 128 -12.64 -13.71 -14.75
C LEU A 128 -11.56 -13.68 -15.84
N VAL A 129 -10.63 -12.71 -15.79
CA VAL A 129 -9.51 -12.62 -16.74
C VAL A 129 -8.70 -13.91 -16.73
N LYS A 130 -8.36 -14.43 -15.54
CA LYS A 130 -7.62 -15.69 -15.40
C LYS A 130 -8.38 -16.88 -15.98
N LYS A 131 -9.69 -16.94 -15.77
CA LYS A 131 -10.55 -18.00 -16.30
C LYS A 131 -10.70 -17.94 -17.81
N GLU A 132 -11.00 -16.76 -18.36
CA GLU A 132 -11.23 -16.58 -19.80
C GLU A 132 -9.94 -16.75 -20.58
N LEU A 133 -8.86 -16.10 -20.13
CA LEU A 133 -7.57 -16.26 -20.79
C LEU A 133 -7.01 -17.67 -20.61
N GLY A 134 -7.29 -18.34 -19.48
CA GLY A 134 -6.93 -19.74 -19.23
C GLY A 134 -7.46 -20.74 -20.26
N LYS A 135 -8.44 -20.38 -21.09
CA LYS A 135 -8.96 -21.23 -22.18
C LYS A 135 -8.04 -21.28 -23.40
N LEU A 136 -7.08 -20.36 -23.54
CA LEU A 136 -6.21 -20.31 -24.71
C LEU A 136 -5.02 -21.28 -24.57
N ALA A 137 -4.61 -21.86 -25.70
CA ALA A 137 -3.53 -22.85 -25.79
C ALA A 137 -2.12 -22.32 -25.44
N GLY A 138 -1.94 -21.01 -25.25
CA GLY A 138 -0.64 -20.34 -25.06
C GLY A 138 -0.02 -20.43 -23.65
N GLN A 139 -0.44 -21.37 -22.81
CA GLN A 139 -0.08 -21.48 -21.39
C GLN A 139 -0.06 -20.10 -20.67
N PRO A 140 -1.20 -19.43 -20.58
CA PRO A 140 -1.30 -18.08 -20.04
C PRO A 140 -1.01 -18.07 -18.53
N SER A 141 -0.09 -17.18 -18.12
CA SER A 141 0.17 -16.85 -16.73
C SER A 141 -0.39 -15.48 -16.42
N THR A 142 -1.47 -15.43 -15.64
CA THR A 142 -2.13 -14.19 -15.22
C THR A 142 -1.72 -13.81 -13.79
N ASP A 143 -1.25 -12.59 -13.62
CA ASP A 143 -0.84 -11.98 -12.34
C ASP A 143 -1.61 -10.70 -12.04
N THR A 144 -1.68 -10.39 -10.75
CA THR A 144 -2.27 -9.14 -10.24
C THR A 144 -1.39 -7.95 -10.62
N GLY A 145 -1.98 -6.91 -11.20
CA GLY A 145 -1.28 -5.65 -11.47
C GLY A 145 -1.24 -4.73 -10.25
N GLY A 146 -0.42 -3.66 -10.33
CA GLY A 146 -0.27 -2.69 -9.24
C GLY A 146 -1.59 -2.05 -8.78
N GLY A 147 -2.50 -1.74 -9.71
CA GLY A 147 -3.80 -1.16 -9.39
C GLY A 147 -4.65 -1.97 -8.39
N LEU A 148 -4.56 -3.31 -8.43
CA LEU A 148 -5.29 -4.17 -7.48
C LEU A 148 -4.67 -4.10 -6.07
N TRP A 149 -3.35 -3.97 -5.98
CA TRP A 149 -2.67 -3.81 -4.69
C TRP A 149 -2.96 -2.44 -4.06
N LEU A 150 -3.10 -1.40 -4.89
CA LEU A 150 -3.48 -0.07 -4.43
C LEU A 150 -4.91 -0.04 -3.85
N THR A 151 -5.86 -0.76 -4.45
CA THR A 151 -7.23 -0.83 -3.92
C THR A 151 -7.32 -1.70 -2.68
N PHE A 152 -6.54 -2.78 -2.60
CA PHE A 152 -6.40 -3.59 -1.39
C PHE A 152 -5.91 -2.77 -0.19
N ASP A 153 -4.85 -1.98 -0.39
CA ASP A 153 -4.27 -1.13 0.64
C ASP A 153 -5.27 -0.09 1.16
N ALA A 154 -5.96 0.60 0.24
CA ALA A 154 -6.99 1.57 0.58
C ALA A 154 -8.14 0.97 1.41
N VAL A 155 -8.55 -0.27 1.13
CA VAL A 155 -9.57 -0.96 1.93
C VAL A 155 -9.08 -1.23 3.35
N ILE A 156 -7.85 -1.73 3.51
CA ILE A 156 -7.29 -2.00 4.84
C ILE A 156 -7.23 -0.71 5.66
N GLU A 157 -6.73 0.36 5.05
CA GLU A 157 -6.59 1.64 5.73
C GLU A 157 -7.95 2.20 6.18
N LEU A 158 -8.96 2.17 5.31
CA LEU A 158 -10.31 2.62 5.66
C LEU A 158 -10.97 1.76 6.74
N LEU A 159 -10.75 0.44 6.72
CA LEU A 159 -11.26 -0.47 7.76
C LEU A 159 -10.61 -0.22 9.12
N VAL A 160 -9.33 0.16 9.15
CA VAL A 160 -8.63 0.49 10.39
C VAL A 160 -9.05 1.87 10.89
N LEU A 161 -9.17 2.89 10.03
CA LEU A 161 -9.48 4.27 10.41
C LEU A 161 -10.95 4.49 10.84
N ALA A 162 -11.91 3.82 10.21
CA ALA A 162 -13.33 4.05 10.46
C ALA A 162 -13.78 3.81 11.93
N PRO A 163 -13.33 2.75 12.62
CA PRO A 163 -13.60 2.56 14.05
C PRO A 163 -13.09 3.71 14.94
N PHE A 164 -11.93 4.30 14.63
CA PHE A 164 -11.38 5.41 15.41
C PHE A 164 -12.23 6.69 15.26
N LEU A 165 -12.77 6.94 14.06
CA LEU A 165 -13.72 8.04 13.83
C LEU A 165 -15.02 7.84 14.62
N LEU A 166 -15.55 6.62 14.65
CA LEU A 166 -16.74 6.28 15.43
C LEU A 166 -16.53 6.46 16.94
N LEU A 167 -15.40 5.99 17.47
CA LEU A 167 -15.07 6.10 18.89
C LEU A 167 -14.85 7.55 19.31
N SER A 168 -14.19 8.36 18.48
CA SER A 168 -13.96 9.78 18.75
C SER A 168 -15.26 10.59 18.71
N ALA A 169 -16.18 10.29 17.77
CA ALA A 169 -17.51 10.90 17.73
C ALA A 169 -18.36 10.52 18.96
N ARG A 170 -18.34 9.25 19.38
CA ARG A 170 -19.03 8.79 20.61
C ARG A 170 -18.48 9.46 21.86
N ALA A 171 -17.15 9.59 21.98
CA ALA A 171 -16.53 10.26 23.12
C ALA A 171 -16.93 11.75 23.19
N ALA A 172 -17.06 12.43 22.05
CA ALA A 172 -17.55 13.81 21.99
C ALA A 172 -19.03 13.93 22.39
N ALA A 173 -19.88 12.98 21.96
CA ALA A 173 -21.29 12.94 22.35
C ALA A 173 -21.48 12.69 23.85
N MET A 174 -20.71 11.78 24.45
CA MET A 174 -20.77 11.49 25.89
C MET A 174 -20.38 12.70 26.75
N ARG A 175 -19.39 13.50 26.32
CA ARG A 175 -19.02 14.76 27.00
C ARG A 175 -20.15 15.79 26.98
N LYS A 176 -21.02 15.75 25.96
CA LYS A 176 -22.19 16.64 25.85
C LYS A 176 -23.35 16.18 26.74
N ALA A 177 -23.48 14.88 26.98
CA ALA A 177 -24.53 14.29 27.81
C ALA A 177 -24.25 14.41 29.32
N ASN A 178 -22.98 14.51 29.72
CA ASN A 178 -22.57 14.71 31.11
C ASN A 178 -21.61 15.92 31.22
N PRO A 179 -22.12 17.16 31.13
CA PRO A 179 -21.31 18.34 31.43
C PRO A 179 -20.83 18.23 32.88
N GLN A 180 -19.51 18.19 33.09
CA GLN A 180 -18.99 18.26 34.46
C GLN A 180 -19.51 19.55 35.11
N PRO A 181 -20.04 19.50 36.34
CA PRO A 181 -20.33 20.71 37.09
C PRO A 181 -19.01 21.46 37.25
N ALA A 182 -19.01 22.75 36.93
CA ALA A 182 -17.88 23.63 37.20
C ALA A 182 -17.58 23.55 38.70
N VAL A 183 -16.49 22.86 39.06
CA VAL A 183 -15.92 22.97 40.40
C VAL A 183 -15.28 24.36 40.41
N VAL A 184 -15.95 25.31 41.07
CA VAL A 184 -15.35 26.57 41.47
C VAL A 184 -14.27 26.20 42.48
N GLU A 185 -13.02 26.16 42.00
CA GLU A 185 -11.85 25.96 42.84
C GLU A 185 -11.53 27.31 43.48
N ASP A 186 -12.24 27.62 44.57
CA ASP A 186 -11.92 28.75 45.45
C ASP A 186 -10.51 28.54 46.00
N LEU A 187 -9.70 29.61 45.90
CA LEU A 187 -8.39 29.72 46.51
C LEU A 187 -8.44 29.30 47.99
N GLN A 188 -7.74 28.22 48.34
CA GLN A 188 -7.07 28.13 49.64
C GLN A 188 -5.61 27.73 49.47
N MET A 189 -4.79 28.77 49.57
CA MET A 189 -3.39 28.73 49.96
C MET A 189 -3.28 28.03 51.33
N THR A 190 -2.75 26.81 51.40
CA THR A 190 -2.21 26.26 52.65
C THR A 190 -1.08 25.25 52.36
N THR A 191 0.13 25.75 52.59
CA THR A 191 1.24 25.06 53.28
C THR A 191 1.83 23.79 52.67
N SER A 192 3.02 23.99 52.11
CA SER A 192 4.20 23.12 52.09
C SER A 192 4.11 21.80 52.87
N ARG A 193 4.32 20.67 52.16
CA ARG A 193 4.92 19.47 52.74
C ARG A 193 5.84 18.79 51.73
N THR A 194 7.14 18.90 52.01
CA THR A 194 8.22 18.08 51.47
C THR A 194 8.05 16.63 51.91
N THR A 195 8.17 15.67 51.00
CA THR A 195 8.76 14.34 51.27
C THR A 195 9.08 13.61 49.97
N SER A 196 10.38 13.31 49.85
CA SER A 196 11.01 12.10 49.28
C SER A 196 10.78 11.75 47.81
N GLU A 197 11.68 12.32 47.02
CA GLU A 197 12.38 11.69 45.90
C GLU A 197 13.21 10.49 46.40
N ALA A 198 12.59 9.31 46.49
CA ALA A 198 13.22 7.99 46.59
C ALA A 198 12.10 6.95 46.74
N ASP A 199 11.63 6.38 45.63
CA ASP A 199 11.01 5.04 45.52
C ASP A 199 10.24 4.92 44.20
N PHE A 200 10.95 4.87 43.08
CA PHE A 200 10.48 4.15 41.89
C PHE A 200 11.63 3.73 40.97
N GLU A 201 12.78 3.37 41.56
CA GLU A 201 13.79 2.55 40.90
C GLU A 201 13.73 1.16 41.54
N LYS A 202 12.95 0.27 40.94
CA LYS A 202 13.18 -1.19 40.91
C LYS A 202 11.97 -1.89 40.32
N GLY A 203 12.17 -2.49 39.15
CA GLY A 203 11.23 -3.49 38.63
C GLY A 203 10.99 -3.37 37.13
N LEU A 204 12.04 -3.50 36.31
CA LEU A 204 11.94 -3.94 34.92
C LEU A 204 13.31 -4.48 34.49
N VAL A 205 13.71 -5.58 35.13
CA VAL A 205 14.63 -6.53 34.51
C VAL A 205 13.78 -7.31 33.52
N MET A 206 13.79 -6.89 32.25
CA MET A 206 13.32 -7.76 31.17
C MET A 206 14.45 -8.70 30.82
N GLU A 207 14.18 -9.97 31.08
CA GLU A 207 14.94 -11.12 30.66
C GLU A 207 15.21 -11.08 29.15
N SER A 208 16.44 -11.44 28.79
CA SER A 208 16.92 -11.56 27.42
C SER A 208 16.20 -12.71 26.71
N GLU A 209 14.99 -12.45 26.22
CA GLU A 209 14.32 -13.35 25.29
C GLU A 209 14.75 -13.02 23.85
N LYS A 210 15.05 -14.10 23.13
CA LYS A 210 15.61 -14.12 21.77
C LYS A 210 14.80 -13.21 20.82
N PRO A 211 15.46 -12.58 19.83
CA PRO A 211 14.80 -11.62 18.95
C PRO A 211 13.60 -12.24 18.21
N VAL A 212 12.47 -11.54 18.28
CA VAL A 212 11.18 -11.82 17.60
C VAL A 212 11.33 -12.12 16.09
N TRP A 213 12.44 -11.71 15.47
CA TRP A 213 12.83 -12.08 14.10
C TRP A 213 12.86 -13.58 13.81
N GLN A 214 13.00 -14.44 14.82
CA GLN A 214 12.98 -15.89 14.61
C GLN A 214 11.57 -16.45 14.30
N HIS A 215 10.49 -15.78 14.71
CA HIS A 215 9.13 -16.24 14.41
C HIS A 215 8.62 -15.85 13.02
N PHE A 216 9.12 -14.75 12.44
CA PHE A 216 8.80 -14.37 11.05
C PHE A 216 9.59 -15.16 10.00
N ARG A 217 10.58 -15.97 10.41
CA ARG A 217 11.44 -16.74 9.49
C ARG A 217 10.70 -17.85 8.73
N ASN A 218 9.54 -18.27 9.22
CA ASN A 218 8.77 -19.39 8.68
C ASN A 218 7.43 -18.98 8.04
N SER A 219 7.15 -17.68 7.86
CA SER A 219 5.95 -17.28 7.12
C SER A 219 6.14 -17.65 5.64
N PRO A 220 5.28 -18.50 5.05
CA PRO A 220 5.37 -18.82 3.63
C PRO A 220 5.27 -17.51 2.83
N PRO A 221 6.06 -17.36 1.75
CA PRO A 221 6.02 -16.16 0.93
C PRO A 221 4.61 -16.07 0.34
N ILE A 222 3.86 -15.05 0.74
CA ILE A 222 2.52 -14.82 0.24
C ILE A 222 2.63 -14.67 -1.28
N VAL A 223 2.03 -15.63 -1.98
CA VAL A 223 2.07 -15.75 -3.45
C VAL A 223 1.50 -14.46 -4.06
N GLY A 224 2.35 -13.52 -4.44
CA GLY A 224 1.94 -12.24 -5.05
C GLY A 224 2.66 -11.01 -4.50
N LEU A 225 3.17 -11.07 -3.27
CA LEU A 225 3.97 -9.99 -2.67
C LEU A 225 5.44 -10.12 -3.10
N ASN A 226 5.75 -9.64 -4.30
CA ASN A 226 7.13 -9.57 -4.80
C ASN A 226 7.54 -8.10 -4.94
N ALA A 227 8.82 -7.81 -4.75
CA ALA A 227 9.42 -6.53 -5.07
C ALA A 227 9.67 -6.41 -6.58
N ALA A 228 10.24 -7.48 -7.17
CA ALA A 228 10.50 -7.56 -8.60
C ALA A 228 10.07 -8.92 -9.16
N LYS A 229 9.60 -8.91 -10.42
CA LYS A 229 9.32 -10.10 -11.20
C LYS A 229 10.07 -10.01 -12.54
N ALA A 230 10.76 -11.08 -12.89
CA ALA A 230 11.38 -11.28 -14.20
C ALA A 230 10.73 -12.48 -14.89
N THR A 231 10.40 -12.31 -16.17
CA THR A 231 9.89 -13.39 -17.02
C THR A 231 10.88 -13.57 -18.16
N PHE A 232 11.33 -14.80 -18.35
CA PHE A 232 12.22 -15.19 -19.44
C PHE A 232 11.35 -15.66 -20.60
N ASP A 233 11.62 -15.15 -21.79
CA ASP A 233 10.89 -15.62 -22.97
C ASP A 233 11.30 -17.05 -23.29
N ASN A 234 10.39 -17.82 -23.88
CA ASN A 234 10.60 -19.20 -24.27
C ASN A 234 11.51 -19.29 -25.51
N SER A 235 12.73 -18.75 -25.42
CA SER A 235 13.80 -19.00 -26.36
C SER A 235 14.45 -20.35 -26.05
N SER A 236 15.11 -20.95 -27.04
CA SER A 236 15.90 -22.19 -26.92
C SER A 236 17.08 -22.12 -25.91
N SER A 237 17.15 -21.06 -25.11
CA SER A 237 18.25 -20.65 -24.26
C SER A 237 17.70 -20.07 -22.93
N LEU A 238 17.02 -20.89 -22.14
CA LEU A 238 16.55 -20.50 -20.80
C LEU A 238 17.71 -20.52 -19.79
N PRO A 239 17.83 -19.53 -18.90
CA PRO A 239 18.84 -19.56 -17.86
C PRO A 239 18.55 -20.66 -16.82
N SER A 240 19.62 -21.25 -16.30
CA SER A 240 19.59 -22.18 -15.18
C SER A 240 19.81 -21.43 -13.88
N GLY A 241 19.00 -21.75 -12.87
CA GLY A 241 19.27 -21.38 -11.49
C GLY A 241 19.45 -22.61 -10.61
N PRO A 242 19.38 -22.44 -9.28
CA PRO A 242 19.67 -23.51 -8.31
C PRO A 242 18.82 -24.78 -8.50
N ASP A 243 17.60 -24.62 -9.00
CA ASP A 243 16.62 -25.70 -9.16
C ASP A 243 16.43 -26.14 -10.63
N GLY A 244 17.33 -25.75 -11.53
CA GLY A 244 17.26 -26.07 -12.97
C GLY A 244 16.82 -24.89 -13.84
N THR A 245 16.24 -25.16 -15.01
CA THR A 245 15.85 -24.14 -15.99
C THR A 245 14.63 -23.32 -15.53
N ILE A 246 14.74 -21.99 -15.61
CA ILE A 246 13.76 -21.07 -15.03
C ILE A 246 13.05 -20.27 -16.13
N THR A 247 11.72 -20.24 -16.08
CA THR A 247 10.88 -19.39 -16.95
C THR A 247 10.45 -18.10 -16.26
N GLU A 248 10.41 -18.10 -14.93
CA GLU A 248 9.96 -16.96 -14.15
C GLU A 248 10.71 -16.87 -12.82
N LEU A 249 11.18 -15.67 -12.51
CA LEU A 249 11.83 -15.34 -11.24
C LEU A 249 11.04 -14.27 -10.52
N ARG A 250 10.70 -14.53 -9.26
CA ARG A 250 10.03 -13.59 -8.35
C ARG A 250 10.94 -13.32 -7.17
N LEU A 251 11.31 -12.06 -7.00
CA LEU A 251 12.16 -11.59 -5.92
C LEU A 251 11.29 -10.87 -4.91
N GLY A 252 11.18 -11.45 -3.72
CA GLY A 252 10.54 -10.83 -2.56
C GLY A 252 11.57 -10.25 -1.61
N LEU A 253 11.08 -9.69 -0.50
CA LEU A 253 11.92 -9.15 0.55
C LEU A 253 12.53 -10.26 1.44
N TRP A 254 11.73 -11.28 1.72
CA TRP A 254 12.06 -12.40 2.63
C TRP A 254 12.51 -13.68 1.91
N GLY A 255 12.72 -13.60 0.60
CA GLY A 255 13.07 -14.75 -0.21
C GLY A 255 12.75 -14.55 -1.68
N TYR A 256 12.91 -15.62 -2.45
CA TYR A 256 12.62 -15.64 -3.88
C TYR A 256 11.89 -16.91 -4.26
N CYS A 257 11.20 -16.88 -5.40
CA CYS A 257 10.59 -18.05 -6.00
C CYS A 257 10.97 -18.12 -7.48
N THR A 258 11.29 -19.32 -7.95
CA THR A 258 11.51 -19.62 -9.35
C THR A 258 10.37 -20.51 -9.85
N SER A 259 10.03 -20.41 -11.13
CA SER A 259 9.11 -21.34 -11.78
C SER A 259 9.80 -22.01 -12.95
N SER A 260 9.74 -23.34 -12.98
CA SER A 260 10.32 -24.15 -14.05
C SER A 260 9.44 -24.14 -15.31
N ALA A 261 9.98 -24.66 -16.41
CA ALA A 261 9.23 -24.86 -17.66
C ALA A 261 8.03 -25.81 -17.49
N PHE A 262 8.09 -26.72 -16.52
CA PHE A 262 7.00 -27.65 -16.18
C PHE A 262 5.94 -27.03 -15.25
N GLY A 263 6.04 -25.73 -14.97
CA GLY A 263 5.11 -25.01 -14.09
C GLY A 263 5.31 -25.31 -12.60
N HIS A 264 6.35 -26.07 -12.23
CA HIS A 264 6.67 -26.31 -10.83
C HIS A 264 7.33 -25.06 -10.25
N ARG A 265 6.85 -24.64 -9.07
CA ARG A 265 7.33 -23.44 -8.40
C ARG A 265 8.08 -23.82 -7.14
N THR A 266 9.36 -23.47 -7.09
CA THR A 266 10.20 -23.62 -5.90
C THR A 266 10.40 -22.25 -5.27
N CYS A 267 10.33 -22.19 -3.94
CA CYS A 267 10.50 -20.96 -3.18
C CYS A 267 11.52 -21.18 -2.09
N GLN A 268 12.47 -20.26 -1.98
CA GLN A 268 13.39 -20.21 -0.86
C GLN A 268 13.05 -19.01 0.02
N THR A 269 12.84 -19.27 1.31
CA THR A 269 12.58 -18.26 2.33
C THR A 269 13.83 -18.03 3.15
N MET A 270 14.60 -17.01 2.80
CA MET A 270 15.77 -16.59 3.57
C MET A 270 15.92 -15.08 3.46
N ALA A 271 15.99 -14.40 4.61
CA ALA A 271 16.39 -12.99 4.63
C ALA A 271 17.85 -12.89 4.17
N GLY A 272 18.18 -11.90 3.33
CA GLY A 272 19.55 -11.74 2.87
C GLY A 272 19.99 -12.81 1.86
N TYR A 273 19.08 -13.26 0.99
CA TYR A 273 19.39 -14.30 0.02
C TYR A 273 20.38 -13.83 -1.04
N ASN A 274 21.26 -14.72 -1.46
CA ASN A 274 21.99 -14.58 -2.72
C ASN A 274 21.27 -15.38 -3.79
N PHE A 275 21.33 -14.90 -5.03
CA PHE A 275 20.73 -15.64 -6.14
C PHE A 275 21.61 -15.53 -7.37
N THR A 276 22.06 -16.69 -7.86
CA THR A 276 22.90 -16.81 -9.04
C THR A 276 22.12 -17.44 -10.18
N LEU A 277 22.08 -16.75 -11.31
CA LEU A 277 21.62 -17.28 -12.59
C LEU A 277 22.81 -17.57 -13.47
N GLU A 278 22.74 -18.66 -14.21
CA GLU A 278 23.69 -19.00 -15.25
C GLU A 278 22.97 -18.96 -16.59
N SER A 279 23.49 -18.14 -17.51
CA SER A 279 23.04 -18.12 -18.89
C SER A 279 23.52 -19.37 -19.61
N PRO A 280 22.83 -19.84 -20.66
CA PRO A 280 23.30 -20.92 -21.53
C PRO A 280 24.70 -20.67 -22.13
N ASP A 281 25.10 -19.40 -22.24
CA ASP A 281 26.42 -18.99 -22.72
C ASP A 281 27.51 -19.05 -21.62
N GLY A 282 27.19 -19.55 -20.42
CA GLY A 282 28.08 -19.64 -19.27
C GLY A 282 28.27 -18.32 -18.51
N THR A 283 27.55 -17.26 -18.87
CA THR A 283 27.59 -15.99 -18.13
C THR A 283 26.79 -16.11 -16.85
N THR A 284 27.45 -15.85 -15.72
CA THR A 284 26.79 -15.90 -14.40
C THR A 284 26.40 -14.50 -13.94
N VAL A 285 25.18 -14.38 -13.45
CA VAL A 285 24.63 -13.15 -12.88
C VAL A 285 24.26 -13.43 -11.44
N ASN A 286 24.96 -12.75 -10.53
CA ASN A 286 24.71 -12.82 -9.10
C ASN A 286 23.94 -11.59 -8.62
N ILE A 287 22.88 -11.83 -7.84
CA ILE A 287 22.19 -10.83 -7.04
C ILE A 287 22.75 -10.94 -5.62
N PRO A 288 23.58 -9.99 -5.18
CA PRO A 288 24.25 -10.09 -3.89
C PRO A 288 23.29 -9.80 -2.74
N SER A 289 23.51 -10.51 -1.62
CA SER A 289 22.68 -10.41 -0.43
C SER A 289 22.71 -9.04 0.24
N GLU A 290 23.76 -8.24 0.00
CA GLU A 290 23.94 -6.89 0.55
C GLU A 290 22.71 -6.00 0.33
N TRP A 291 22.14 -6.00 -0.87
CA TRP A 291 20.96 -5.20 -1.19
C TRP A 291 19.71 -5.73 -0.48
N THR A 292 19.50 -7.04 -0.51
CA THR A 292 18.33 -7.65 0.15
C THR A 292 18.36 -7.46 1.67
N ASN A 293 19.55 -7.49 2.28
CA ASN A 293 19.76 -7.20 3.70
C ASN A 293 19.48 -5.73 4.03
N ALA A 294 19.95 -4.80 3.19
CA ALA A 294 19.75 -3.37 3.40
C ALA A 294 18.26 -3.00 3.41
N ILE A 295 17.48 -3.54 2.47
CA ILE A 295 16.03 -3.25 2.41
C ILE A 295 15.32 -3.80 3.64
N VAL A 296 15.55 -5.07 3.98
CA VAL A 296 14.94 -5.70 5.17
C VAL A 296 15.25 -4.90 6.44
N ALA A 297 16.50 -4.48 6.61
CA ALA A 297 16.91 -3.70 7.79
C ALA A 297 16.20 -2.34 7.84
N LEU A 298 16.13 -1.61 6.74
CA LEU A 298 15.50 -0.29 6.68
C LEU A 298 13.99 -0.37 6.93
N GLU A 299 13.29 -1.35 6.35
CA GLU A 299 11.86 -1.54 6.56
C GLU A 299 11.53 -1.89 8.02
N ILE A 300 12.33 -2.75 8.64
CA ILE A 300 12.21 -3.11 10.06
C ILE A 300 12.34 -1.87 10.94
N ILE A 301 13.36 -1.04 10.69
CA ILE A 301 13.61 0.15 11.49
C ILE A 301 12.48 1.16 11.28
N ALA A 302 12.02 1.34 10.04
CA ALA A 302 10.88 2.19 9.73
C ALA A 302 9.62 1.72 10.48
N ALA A 303 9.29 0.43 10.42
CA ALA A 303 8.15 -0.16 11.12
C ALA A 303 8.23 0.06 12.64
N TYR A 304 9.41 -0.08 13.23
CA TYR A 304 9.64 0.22 14.65
C TYR A 304 9.31 1.68 14.99
N PHE A 305 9.82 2.65 14.24
CA PHE A 305 9.55 4.07 14.52
C PHE A 305 8.09 4.45 14.29
N VAL A 306 7.44 3.89 13.27
CA VAL A 306 6.00 4.08 13.03
C VAL A 306 5.17 3.51 14.19
N LEU A 307 5.53 2.32 14.68
CA LEU A 307 4.87 1.71 15.85
C LEU A 307 5.07 2.54 17.11
N VAL A 308 6.29 3.04 17.34
CA VAL A 308 6.58 3.95 18.45
C VAL A 308 5.76 5.23 18.34
N ALA A 309 5.69 5.85 17.16
CA ALA A 309 4.87 7.04 16.91
C ALA A 309 3.38 6.78 17.17
N PHE A 310 2.87 5.62 16.75
CA PHE A 310 1.51 5.17 17.00
C PHE A 310 1.22 5.02 18.49
N ILE A 311 2.09 4.35 19.24
CA ILE A 311 1.96 4.20 20.70
C ILE A 311 1.97 5.57 21.38
N PHE A 312 2.89 6.46 21.00
CA PHE A 312 2.92 7.82 21.56
C PHE A 312 1.64 8.59 21.26
N ASN A 313 1.05 8.43 20.06
CA ASN A 313 -0.22 9.06 19.69
C ASN A 313 -1.39 8.57 20.57
N ILE A 314 -1.41 7.28 20.92
CA ILE A 314 -2.42 6.69 21.82
C ILE A 314 -2.21 7.14 23.27
N LEU A 315 -0.98 7.05 23.78
CA LEU A 315 -0.66 7.31 25.19
C LEU A 315 -0.70 8.81 25.53
N PHE A 316 -0.33 9.66 24.58
CA PHE A 316 -0.29 11.11 24.77
C PHE A 316 -1.21 11.79 23.76
N PRO A 317 -2.55 11.63 23.91
CA PRO A 317 -3.48 12.35 23.07
C PRO A 317 -3.17 13.85 23.20
N LEU A 318 -3.04 14.52 22.04
CA LEU A 318 -2.57 15.92 21.84
C LEU A 318 -3.24 16.99 22.72
N ARG A 319 -4.25 16.63 23.52
CA ARG A 319 -5.05 17.52 24.36
C ARG A 319 -4.47 17.84 25.73
N ARG A 320 -3.37 17.21 26.20
CA ARG A 320 -2.99 17.32 27.63
C ARG A 320 -1.62 17.89 27.99
N LYS A 321 -0.69 18.15 27.05
CA LYS A 321 0.57 18.90 27.30
C LYS A 321 1.37 19.12 26.02
N THR A 322 1.88 20.34 25.82
CA THR A 322 2.74 20.76 24.69
C THR A 322 4.01 19.93 24.55
N THR A 323 4.52 19.36 25.64
CA THR A 323 5.73 18.51 25.67
C THR A 323 5.55 17.13 25.03
N GLY A 324 4.33 16.61 24.90
CA GLY A 324 4.07 15.32 24.25
C GLY A 324 4.02 15.40 22.72
N ALA A 325 3.53 16.53 22.18
CA ALA A 325 3.31 16.71 20.75
C ALA A 325 4.62 16.67 19.94
N TRP A 326 5.70 17.27 20.44
CA TRP A 326 6.99 17.25 19.74
C TRP A 326 7.56 15.83 19.64
N LYS A 327 7.38 14.99 20.65
CA LYS A 327 7.84 13.59 20.61
C LYS A 327 7.17 12.79 19.49
N VAL A 328 5.86 12.98 19.30
CA VAL A 328 5.09 12.35 18.21
C VAL A 328 5.58 12.85 16.84
N ILE A 329 5.79 14.16 16.69
CA ILE A 329 6.27 14.75 15.43
C ILE A 329 7.66 14.21 15.07
N VAL A 330 8.58 14.13 16.04
CA VAL A 330 9.94 13.60 15.79
C VAL A 330 9.88 12.12 15.44
N ALA A 331 9.13 11.31 16.19
CA ALA A 331 9.00 9.88 15.90
C ALA A 331 8.39 9.63 14.51
N SER A 332 7.33 10.36 14.15
CA SER A 332 6.71 10.29 12.82
C SER A 332 7.66 10.74 11.71
N GLY A 333 8.39 11.84 11.91
CA GLY A 333 9.36 12.36 10.95
C GLY A 333 10.53 11.40 10.71
N VAL A 334 11.06 10.78 11.77
CA VAL A 334 12.10 9.74 11.64
C VAL A 334 11.54 8.52 10.92
N GLY A 335 10.34 8.07 11.27
CA GLY A 335 9.66 6.98 10.56
C GLY A 335 9.50 7.25 9.07
N LEU A 336 9.11 8.48 8.70
CA LEU A 336 9.01 8.92 7.30
C LEU A 336 10.36 8.86 6.57
N VAL A 337 11.43 9.40 7.17
CA VAL A 337 12.76 9.40 6.55
C VAL A 337 13.26 7.97 6.32
N MET A 338 13.05 7.08 7.30
CA MET A 338 13.44 5.67 7.17
C MET A 338 12.60 4.93 6.11
N ALA A 339 11.28 5.12 6.09
CA ALA A 339 10.41 4.52 5.08
C ALA A 339 10.74 5.03 3.67
N PHE A 340 11.03 6.32 3.52
CA PHE A 340 11.47 6.88 2.25
C PHE A 340 12.82 6.31 1.81
N GLY A 341 13.77 6.17 2.74
CA GLY A 341 15.05 5.50 2.47
C GLY A 341 14.90 4.04 2.04
N ALA A 342 13.99 3.30 2.68
CA ALA A 342 13.66 1.92 2.29
C ALA A 342 13.12 1.88 0.85
N PHE A 343 12.15 2.74 0.53
CA PHE A 343 11.56 2.84 -0.80
C PHE A 343 12.58 3.23 -1.89
N LEU A 344 13.51 4.16 -1.61
CA LEU A 344 14.60 4.47 -2.52
C LEU A 344 15.51 3.25 -2.75
N THR A 345 15.77 2.46 -1.70
CA THR A 345 16.56 1.24 -1.81
C THR A 345 15.84 0.19 -2.66
N GLU A 346 14.52 0.07 -2.57
CA GLU A 346 13.72 -0.78 -3.47
C GLU A 346 13.84 -0.35 -4.94
N ILE A 347 13.78 0.96 -5.23
CA ILE A 347 13.97 1.49 -6.59
C ILE A 347 15.35 1.11 -7.13
N ILE A 348 16.39 1.29 -6.33
CA ILE A 348 17.77 0.95 -6.70
C ILE A 348 17.91 -0.55 -6.92
N PHE A 349 17.34 -1.38 -6.04
CA PHE A 349 17.34 -2.83 -6.17
C PHE A 349 16.65 -3.28 -7.46
N PHE A 350 15.50 -2.69 -7.80
CA PHE A 350 14.82 -2.98 -9.07
C PHE A 350 15.70 -2.61 -10.28
N ALA A 351 16.32 -1.43 -10.26
CA ALA A 351 17.22 -0.99 -11.33
C ALA A 351 18.44 -1.91 -11.47
N LEU A 352 19.02 -2.36 -10.34
CA LEU A 352 20.11 -3.32 -10.31
C LEU A 352 19.70 -4.66 -10.92
N VAL A 353 18.55 -5.21 -10.49
CA VAL A 353 18.02 -6.48 -11.02
C VAL A 353 17.81 -6.36 -12.53
N LYS A 354 17.20 -5.27 -13.01
CA LYS A 354 16.98 -5.04 -14.44
C LYS A 354 18.30 -4.96 -15.22
N HIS A 355 19.28 -4.21 -14.71
CA HIS A 355 20.58 -4.07 -15.35
C HIS A 355 21.34 -5.40 -15.41
N ARG A 356 21.38 -6.13 -14.30
CA ARG A 356 22.03 -7.44 -14.17
C ARG A 356 21.36 -8.48 -15.07
N LEU A 357 20.03 -8.53 -15.10
CA LEU A 357 19.28 -9.45 -15.95
C LEU A 357 19.42 -9.15 -17.45
N GLY A 358 19.56 -7.87 -17.82
CA GLY A 358 19.87 -7.48 -19.20
C GLY A 358 21.24 -7.97 -19.69
N GLY A 359 22.16 -8.30 -18.77
CA GLY A 359 23.48 -8.84 -19.09
C GLY A 359 23.51 -10.32 -19.44
N LEU A 360 22.41 -11.07 -19.28
CA LEU A 360 22.39 -12.51 -19.59
C LEU A 360 22.38 -12.83 -21.10
N GLY A 361 22.17 -11.85 -21.97
CA GLY A 361 22.03 -12.09 -23.43
C GLY A 361 20.70 -12.78 -23.82
N VAL A 362 19.88 -13.13 -22.84
CA VAL A 362 18.54 -13.71 -23.02
C VAL A 362 17.50 -12.57 -22.99
N PRO A 363 16.45 -12.59 -23.82
CA PRO A 363 15.36 -11.64 -23.70
C PRO A 363 14.60 -11.83 -22.37
N VAL A 364 14.74 -10.86 -21.47
CA VAL A 364 14.10 -10.83 -20.15
C VAL A 364 13.17 -9.64 -20.01
N THR A 365 11.94 -9.87 -19.58
CA THR A 365 10.99 -8.82 -19.22
C THR A 365 10.94 -8.67 -17.70
N THR A 366 11.35 -7.52 -17.18
CA THR A 366 11.34 -7.20 -15.74
C THR A 366 10.26 -6.19 -15.40
N LYS A 367 9.51 -6.42 -14.31
CA LYS A 367 8.46 -5.53 -13.80
C LYS A 367 8.49 -5.45 -12.28
N THR A 368 7.97 -4.36 -11.73
CA THR A 368 7.75 -4.19 -10.29
C THR A 368 6.59 -5.07 -9.83
N GLY A 369 6.67 -5.61 -8.62
CA GLY A 369 5.61 -6.41 -8.02
C GLY A 369 4.72 -5.61 -7.06
N GLY A 370 3.84 -6.30 -6.34
CA GLY A 370 2.86 -5.67 -5.44
C GLY A 370 3.50 -4.91 -4.27
N VAL A 371 4.60 -5.43 -3.70
CA VAL A 371 5.29 -4.81 -2.54
C VAL A 371 5.73 -3.39 -2.87
N PHE A 372 6.29 -3.18 -4.06
CA PHE A 372 6.74 -1.87 -4.51
C PHE A 372 5.62 -0.81 -4.46
N TRP A 373 4.41 -1.18 -4.88
CA TRP A 373 3.26 -0.28 -4.87
C TRP A 373 2.74 -0.02 -3.44
N LEU A 374 2.79 -1.03 -2.58
CA LEU A 374 2.43 -0.87 -1.16
C LEU A 374 3.41 0.06 -0.43
N SER A 375 4.72 -0.13 -0.63
CA SER A 375 5.75 0.74 -0.08
C SER A 375 5.62 2.19 -0.56
N PHE A 376 5.31 2.39 -1.84
CA PHE A 376 5.06 3.71 -2.40
C PHE A 376 3.88 4.43 -1.72
N VAL A 377 2.74 3.75 -1.53
CA VAL A 377 1.58 4.33 -0.86
C VAL A 377 1.86 4.59 0.61
N ALA A 378 2.52 3.68 1.31
CA ALA A 378 2.91 3.86 2.71
C ALA A 378 3.76 5.13 2.91
N VAL A 379 4.70 5.40 2.00
CA VAL A 379 5.50 6.64 2.02
C VAL A 379 4.61 7.86 1.83
N LEU A 380 3.75 7.88 0.81
CA LEU A 380 2.82 9.00 0.58
C LEU A 380 1.95 9.27 1.81
N GLN A 381 1.49 8.21 2.46
CA GLN A 381 0.65 8.31 3.64
C GLN A 381 1.39 8.84 4.86
N LEU A 382 2.65 8.41 5.06
CA LEU A 382 3.52 8.96 6.10
C LEU A 382 3.84 10.44 5.86
N ILE A 383 4.00 10.87 4.59
CA ILE A 383 4.17 12.28 4.25
C ILE A 383 2.92 13.05 4.68
N MET A 384 1.73 12.63 4.24
CA MET A 384 0.48 13.30 4.56
C MET A 384 0.25 13.38 6.07
N THR A 385 0.43 12.27 6.79
CA THR A 385 0.27 12.21 8.25
C THR A 385 1.25 13.13 8.96
N THR A 386 2.53 13.12 8.57
CA THR A 386 3.56 13.98 9.17
C THR A 386 3.27 15.45 8.89
N THR A 387 2.83 15.81 7.67
CA THR A 387 2.42 17.18 7.34
C THR A 387 1.25 17.65 8.19
N ILE A 388 0.23 16.81 8.38
CA ILE A 388 -0.93 17.14 9.25
C ILE A 388 -0.48 17.36 10.69
N LEU A 389 0.43 16.53 11.22
CA LEU A 389 0.95 16.67 12.57
C LEU A 389 1.80 17.94 12.77
N VAL A 390 2.53 18.38 11.75
CA VAL A 390 3.36 19.59 11.79
C VAL A 390 2.52 20.86 11.64
N VAL A 391 1.56 20.87 10.72
CA VAL A 391 0.74 22.05 10.40
C VAL A 391 -0.43 22.21 11.37
N GLY A 392 -1.04 21.09 11.80
CA GLY A 392 -2.25 21.07 12.63
C GLY A 392 -2.16 21.98 13.86
N PRO A 393 -1.15 21.83 14.74
CA PRO A 393 -1.00 22.66 15.94
C PRO A 393 -0.89 24.17 15.66
N ARG A 394 -0.36 24.56 14.48
CA ARG A 394 -0.24 25.97 14.08
C ARG A 394 -1.56 26.55 13.59
N CYS A 395 -2.43 25.73 13.00
CA CYS A 395 -3.76 26.16 12.58
C CYS A 395 -4.76 26.26 13.74
N TYR A 396 -4.62 25.45 14.79
CA TYR A 396 -5.49 25.54 15.97
C TYR A 396 -5.31 26.85 16.75
N HIS A 397 -4.08 27.38 16.82
CA HIS A 397 -3.79 28.64 17.51
C HIS A 397 -4.49 29.86 16.87
N TRP A 398 -4.94 29.75 15.61
CA TRP A 398 -5.69 30.81 14.91
C TRP A 398 -7.20 30.75 15.11
N TRP A 399 -7.73 29.65 15.68
CA TRP A 399 -9.18 29.44 15.87
C TRP A 399 -9.62 29.45 17.33
N ASP A 400 -8.69 29.34 18.28
CA ASP A 400 -8.91 29.65 19.70
C ASP A 400 -8.76 31.15 19.96
N GLU A 401 -9.43 31.99 19.16
CA GLU A 401 -9.76 33.33 19.65
C GLU A 401 -10.94 33.15 20.61
N PRO A 402 -10.79 33.46 21.91
CA PRO A 402 -11.74 33.04 22.92
C PRO A 402 -13.05 33.78 22.72
N SER A 403 -14.05 33.10 22.14
CA SER A 403 -15.45 33.55 22.18
C SER A 403 -15.95 33.71 23.61
N ASP A 404 -15.26 33.10 24.58
CA ASP A 404 -15.61 33.13 26.00
C ASP A 404 -15.22 34.46 26.67
N ALA A 405 -14.21 35.18 26.16
CA ALA A 405 -13.84 36.49 26.69
C ALA A 405 -14.93 37.57 26.47
N ARG A 406 -15.78 37.40 25.45
CA ARG A 406 -16.92 38.30 25.20
C ARG A 406 -18.15 37.94 26.07
N SER A 407 -18.26 36.69 26.50
CA SER A 407 -19.28 36.20 27.44
C SER A 407 -19.01 36.76 28.84
N ASP A 408 -17.76 36.65 29.30
CA ASP A 408 -17.39 37.02 30.66
C ASP A 408 -17.37 38.53 30.88
N ALA A 409 -16.94 39.30 29.87
CA ALA A 409 -17.03 40.76 29.89
C ALA A 409 -18.48 41.28 29.93
N HIS A 410 -19.43 40.56 29.31
CA HIS A 410 -20.84 40.93 29.35
C HIS A 410 -21.49 40.54 30.68
N GLN A 411 -21.08 39.44 31.32
CA GLN A 411 -21.52 39.06 32.66
C GLN A 411 -20.94 39.99 33.74
N GLU A 412 -19.67 40.37 33.66
CA GLU A 412 -19.08 41.35 34.58
C GLU A 412 -19.70 42.76 34.44
N ALA A 413 -20.11 43.16 33.24
CA ALA A 413 -20.78 44.45 33.02
C ALA A 413 -22.21 44.47 33.60
N LEU A 414 -22.92 43.35 33.56
CA LEU A 414 -24.26 43.23 34.17
C LEU A 414 -24.19 43.21 35.70
N ILE A 415 -23.16 42.59 36.28
CA ILE A 415 -22.97 42.56 37.75
C ILE A 415 -22.58 43.95 38.27
N ARG A 416 -21.72 44.70 37.56
CA ARG A 416 -21.32 46.07 37.95
C ARG A 416 -22.44 47.10 37.87
N ASN A 417 -23.45 46.89 37.02
CA ASN A 417 -24.61 47.79 36.92
C ASN A 417 -25.75 47.41 37.88
N ALA A 418 -25.65 46.27 38.57
CA ALA A 418 -26.64 45.80 39.55
C ALA A 418 -26.25 46.08 41.02
N SER A 419 -25.02 46.56 41.25
CA SER A 419 -24.54 47.13 42.53
C SER A 419 -24.56 48.66 42.48
#